data_AF-A0AAV4BQ46-F1
#
_entry.id   AF-A0AAV4BQ46-F1
#
_cell.length_a   1.000
_cell.length_b   1.000
_cell.length_c   1.000
_cell.angle_alpha   90.00
_cell.angle_beta   90.00
_cell.angle_gamma   90.00
#
_symmetry.space_group_name_H-M   'P 1'
#
loop_
_entity.id
_entity.type
_entity.pdbx_description
1 polymer ?
#
loop_
_entity_poly.entity_id
_entity_poly.type
_entity_poly.pdbx_seq_one_letter_code
_entity_poly.pdbx_strand_id
1 'polypeptide(L)'
;MYFSDLPTSLQSSLHGLVTASSYVEGIRSTIRVGGCNASRSGFIGACMAAKEGFDTVPESWRSRTHRYEEVLELALQLVKIKP
;
A
#
# COMPACT_ATOMS: atom_id res chain seq x y z
N MET A 1 24.90 -15.93 15.42
CA MET A 1 23.81 -16.49 14.61
C MET A 1 23.56 -15.50 13.49
N TYR A 2 23.96 -15.85 12.26
CA TYR A 2 23.80 -14.99 11.10
C TYR A 2 22.40 -15.19 10.52
N PHE A 3 21.51 -14.21 10.71
CA PHE A 3 20.44 -13.91 9.79
C PHE A 3 20.47 -12.40 9.54
N SER A 4 20.63 -12.05 8.27
CA SER A 4 20.41 -10.71 7.75
C SER A 4 18.93 -10.37 7.94
N ASP A 5 18.58 -9.88 9.13
CA ASP A 5 17.18 -9.67 9.49
C ASP A 5 16.62 -8.48 8.73
N LEU A 6 15.70 -8.77 7.79
CA LEU A 6 14.85 -7.77 7.18
C LEU A 6 14.11 -7.01 8.31
N PRO A 7 14.00 -5.67 8.28
CA PRO A 7 13.29 -4.96 9.34
C PRO A 7 11.91 -5.55 9.59
N THR A 8 11.53 -5.78 10.85
CA THR A 8 10.27 -6.45 11.24
C THR A 8 9.03 -5.81 10.60
N SER A 9 9.06 -4.49 10.35
CA SER A 9 8.01 -3.77 9.64
C SER A 9 7.83 -4.29 8.20
N LEU A 10 8.93 -4.55 7.49
CA LEU A 10 8.89 -5.08 6.13
C LEU A 10 8.51 -6.56 6.11
N GLN A 11 9.01 -7.37 7.05
CA GLN A 11 8.55 -8.77 7.19
C GLN A 11 7.03 -8.85 7.41
N SER A 12 6.50 -8.02 8.31
CA SER A 12 5.06 -7.93 8.57
C SER A 12 4.28 -7.47 7.34
N SER A 13 4.83 -6.50 6.60
CA SER A 13 4.18 -5.97 5.39
C SER A 13 4.14 -7.02 4.27
N LEU A 14 5.23 -7.77 4.08
CA LEU A 14 5.29 -8.87 3.12
C LEU A 14 4.33 -10.00 3.48
N HIS A 15 4.25 -10.36 4.76
CA HIS A 15 3.28 -11.33 5.22
C HIS A 15 1.84 -10.89 4.91
N GLY A 16 1.49 -9.65 5.23
CA GLY A 16 0.18 -9.08 4.90
C GLY A 16 -0.10 -9.07 3.39
N LEU A 17 0.87 -8.66 2.58
CA LEU A 17 0.76 -8.64 1.11
C LEU A 17 0.50 -10.02 0.50
N VAL A 18 1.16 -11.07 1.02
CA VAL A 18 1.04 -12.44 0.47
C VAL A 18 -0.22 -13.15 0.96
N THR A 19 -0.72 -12.81 2.15
CA THR A 19 -1.86 -13.49 2.78
C THR A 19 -3.20 -12.80 2.55
N ALA A 20 -3.20 -11.50 2.23
CA ALA A 20 -4.42 -10.74 2.00
C ALA A 20 -5.17 -11.25 0.76
N SER A 21 -6.49 -11.41 0.88
CA SER A 21 -7.34 -11.88 -0.22
C SER A 21 -7.86 -10.76 -1.12
N SER A 22 -7.80 -9.52 -0.63
CA SER A 22 -8.24 -8.32 -1.35
C SER A 22 -7.59 -7.08 -0.75
N TYR A 23 -7.50 -6.00 -1.53
CA TYR A 23 -6.94 -4.72 -1.08
C TYR A 23 -7.59 -4.20 0.21
N VAL A 24 -8.92 -4.20 0.27
CA VAL A 24 -9.65 -3.69 1.43
C VAL A 24 -9.40 -4.53 2.67
N GLU A 25 -9.35 -5.86 2.51
CA GLU A 25 -9.05 -6.77 3.61
C GLU A 25 -7.62 -6.55 4.12
N GLY A 26 -6.62 -6.55 3.21
CA GLY A 26 -5.21 -6.39 3.58
C GLY A 26 -4.89 -5.07 4.29
N ILE A 27 -5.49 -3.95 3.84
CA ILE A 27 -5.31 -2.65 4.50
C ILE A 27 -6.00 -2.64 5.88
N ARG A 28 -7.23 -3.14 5.98
CA ARG A 28 -7.96 -3.15 7.26
C ARG A 28 -7.33 -4.07 8.29
N SER A 29 -6.87 -5.25 7.90
CA SER A 29 -6.17 -6.19 8.78
C SER A 29 -4.86 -5.59 9.28
N THR A 30 -4.10 -4.93 8.40
CA THR A 30 -2.86 -4.21 8.76
C THR A 30 -3.11 -3.08 9.78
N ILE A 31 -4.16 -2.27 9.57
CA ILE A 31 -4.53 -1.21 10.52
C ILE A 31 -4.95 -1.80 11.87
N ARG A 32 -5.74 -2.88 11.87
CA ARG A 32 -6.24 -3.53 13.10
C ARG A 32 -5.13 -4.04 14.01
N VAL A 33 -4.01 -4.51 13.45
CA VAL A 33 -2.84 -4.97 14.22
C VAL A 33 -2.07 -3.81 14.88
N GLY A 34 -2.30 -2.55 14.47
CA GLY A 34 -1.73 -1.38 15.12
C GLY A 34 -0.24 -1.16 14.81
N GLY A 35 0.50 -0.58 15.77
CA GLY A 35 1.92 -0.23 15.61
C GLY A 35 2.15 0.77 14.48
N CYS A 36 3.24 0.59 13.70
CA CYS A 36 3.55 1.40 12.52
C CYS A 36 2.64 1.03 11.33
N ASN A 37 1.32 1.09 11.52
CA ASN A 37 0.35 0.65 10.52
C ASN A 37 0.35 1.53 9.27
N ALA A 38 0.63 2.83 9.36
CA ALA A 38 0.62 3.74 8.22
C ALA A 38 1.67 3.34 7.17
N SER A 39 2.92 3.12 7.59
CA SER A 39 4.00 2.69 6.69
C SER A 39 3.74 1.31 6.09
N ARG A 40 3.25 0.36 6.90
CA ARG A 40 2.93 -0.99 6.42
C ARG A 40 1.74 -0.98 5.44
N SER A 41 0.69 -0.23 5.73
CA SER A 41 -0.48 -0.07 4.87
C SER A 41 -0.10 0.63 3.56
N GLY A 42 0.77 1.63 3.63
CA GLY A 42 1.31 2.31 2.44
C GLY A 42 2.05 1.34 1.52
N PHE A 43 2.94 0.51 2.08
CA PHE A 43 3.66 -0.50 1.30
C PHE A 43 2.72 -1.55 0.69
N ILE A 44 1.87 -2.19 1.51
CA ILE A 44 0.92 -3.22 1.05
C ILE A 44 -0.01 -2.64 -0.01
N GLY A 45 -0.59 -1.46 0.24
CA GLY A 45 -1.50 -0.80 -0.68
C GLY A 45 -0.84 -0.45 -2.02
N ALA A 46 0.40 0.04 -2.01
CA ALA A 46 1.13 0.31 -3.24
C ALA A 46 1.34 -0.97 -4.07
N CYS A 47 1.79 -2.06 -3.43
CA CYS A 47 2.03 -3.33 -4.12
C CYS A 47 0.74 -3.95 -4.68
N MET A 48 -0.34 -3.97 -3.89
CA MET A 48 -1.62 -4.54 -4.32
C MET A 48 -2.24 -3.73 -5.46
N ALA A 49 -2.29 -2.40 -5.34
CA ALA A 49 -2.83 -1.55 -6.40
C ALA A 49 -1.98 -1.60 -7.69
N ALA A 50 -0.66 -1.75 -7.58
CA ALA A 50 0.20 -1.95 -8.75
C ALA A 50 -0.08 -3.29 -9.47
N LYS A 51 -0.45 -4.34 -8.72
CA LYS A 51 -0.78 -5.66 -9.27
C LYS A 51 -2.19 -5.72 -9.88
N GLU A 52 -3.18 -5.17 -9.17
CA GLU A 52 -4.60 -5.33 -9.49
C GLU A 52 -5.18 -4.16 -10.31
N GLY A 53 -4.49 -3.02 -10.34
CA GLY A 53 -4.88 -1.83 -11.08
C GLY A 53 -5.50 -0.74 -10.20
N PHE A 54 -5.68 0.44 -10.80
CA PHE A 54 -6.10 1.67 -10.11
C PHE A 54 -7.46 1.57 -9.40
N ASP A 55 -8.43 0.90 -10.03
CA ASP A 55 -9.81 0.80 -9.50
C ASP A 55 -9.92 -0.09 -8.25
N THR A 56 -8.84 -0.81 -7.93
CA THR A 56 -8.71 -1.58 -6.68
C THR A 56 -8.81 -0.69 -5.45
N VAL A 57 -8.37 0.58 -5.54
CA VAL A 57 -8.47 1.54 -4.44
C VAL A 57 -9.91 2.07 -4.35
N PRO A 58 -10.63 1.87 -3.23
CA PRO A 58 -12.02 2.28 -3.13
C PRO A 58 -12.19 3.79 -3.35
N GLU A 59 -13.18 4.17 -4.17
CA GLU A 59 -13.52 5.58 -4.42
C GLU A 59 -13.81 6.34 -3.11
N SER A 60 -14.50 5.70 -2.17
CA SER A 60 -14.76 6.26 -0.84
C SER A 60 -13.49 6.53 -0.02
N TRP A 61 -12.34 5.93 -0.35
CA TRP A 61 -11.07 6.19 0.32
C TRP A 61 -10.30 7.29 -0.40
N ARG A 62 -10.33 7.27 -1.74
CA ARG A 62 -9.77 8.32 -2.59
C ARG A 62 -10.38 9.70 -2.27
N SER A 63 -11.71 9.78 -2.26
CA SER A 63 -12.48 10.99 -1.95
C SER A 63 -12.25 11.55 -0.53
N ARG A 64 -11.77 10.73 0.41
CA ARG A 64 -11.45 11.15 1.79
C ARG A 64 -9.97 11.43 2.03
N THR A 65 -9.12 11.26 1.01
CA THR A 65 -7.68 11.50 1.14
C THR A 65 -7.39 12.98 0.84
N HIS A 66 -6.86 13.71 1.83
CA HIS A 66 -6.75 15.18 1.79
C HIS A 66 -6.05 15.74 0.55
N ARG A 67 -4.96 15.09 0.09
CA ARG A 67 -4.16 15.51 -1.07
C ARG A 67 -4.29 14.54 -2.25
N TYR A 68 -5.46 13.91 -2.41
CA TYR A 68 -5.65 12.89 -3.42
C TYR A 68 -5.39 13.39 -4.85
N GLU A 69 -6.02 14.50 -5.24
CA GLU A 69 -5.92 15.06 -6.59
C GLU A 69 -4.47 15.43 -6.95
N GLU A 70 -3.76 16.07 -6.01
CA GLU A 70 -2.36 16.44 -6.21
C GLU A 70 -1.46 15.20 -6.42
N VAL A 71 -1.64 14.15 -5.59
CA VAL A 71 -0.87 12.91 -5.72
C VAL A 71 -1.20 12.19 -7.03
N LEU A 72 -2.48 12.17 -7.44
CA LEU A 72 -2.90 11.58 -8.71
C LEU A 72 -2.28 12.32 -9.90
N GLU A 73 -2.30 13.64 -9.90
CA GLU A 73 -1.69 14.45 -10.94
C GLU A 73 -0.19 14.15 -11.06
N LEU A 74 0.54 14.18 -9.95
CA LEU A 74 1.97 13.87 -9.91
C LEU A 74 2.26 12.45 -10.41
N ALA A 75 1.46 11.45 -10.01
CA ALA A 75 1.61 10.08 -10.47
C ALA A 75 1.40 9.97 -12.00
N LEU A 76 0.39 10.65 -12.55
CA LEU A 76 0.14 10.68 -13.99
C LEU A 76 1.24 11.41 -14.76
N GLN A 77 1.87 12.44 -14.17
CA GLN A 77 3.05 13.07 -14.75
C GLN A 77 4.23 12.10 -14.81
N LEU A 78 4.50 11.35 -13.73
CA LEU A 78 5.57 10.35 -13.69
C LEU A 78 5.40 9.25 -14.76
N VAL A 79 4.18 8.77 -14.99
CA VAL A 79 3.89 7.77 -16.03
C VAL A 79 4.23 8.28 -17.44
N LYS A 80 4.13 9.60 -17.67
CA LYS A 80 4.47 10.22 -18.97
C LYS A 80 5.98 10.39 -19.17
N ILE A 81 6.78 10.31 -18.10
CA ILE A 81 8.23 10.31 -18.19
C ILE A 81 8.65 8.95 -18.74
N LYS A 82 8.86 8.87 -20.05
CA LYS A 82 9.50 7.71 -20.66
C LYS A 82 10.95 7.63 -20.16
N PRO A 83 11.45 6.45 -19.80
CA PRO A 83 12.88 6.24 -19.56
C PRO A 83 13.69 6.48 -20.84
#